data_AF-A0A946VV51-F1
#
_entry.id   AF-A0A946VV51-F1
#
_cell.length_a   1.000
_cell.length_b   1.000
_cell.length_c   1.000
_cell.angle_alpha   90.00
_cell.angle_beta   90.00
_cell.angle_gamma   90.00
#
_symmetry.space_group_name_H-M   'P 1'
#
loop_
_entity.id
_entity.type
_entity.pdbx_description
1 polymer ?
#
loop_
_entity_poly.entity_id
_entity_poly.type
_entity_poly.pdbx_seq_one_letter_code
_entity_poly.pdbx_strand_id
1 'polypeptide(L)'
;MFVQNLPTTDCSALLARIALSLSFAPGRCKTLLLCTLLWVASSLAAQAADWQYTVRPGDTVWSVCEEYTSYPNCWRELPAINDIAEPRTMAVGQRIRVPANWLKVAPVAATIIFVHGEVLLGDGDGQSALKANQQLEIGSRITTGQGSATLQFLDGSLLTMSAFSEITLDAVSAFKQSRSTAISVSVPEGEVSVRVPP
;
A
#
# COMPACT_ATOMS: atom_id res chain seq x y z
N MET A 1 -44.86 -9.84 -7.47
CA MET A 1 -44.06 -10.10 -6.26
C MET A 1 -43.54 -11.53 -6.34
N PHE A 2 -42.32 -11.70 -6.84
CA PHE A 2 -41.66 -13.01 -6.93
C PHE A 2 -40.37 -12.93 -6.14
N VAL A 3 -40.33 -13.69 -5.06
CA VAL A 3 -39.11 -14.04 -4.33
C VAL A 3 -38.41 -15.11 -5.16
N GLN A 4 -37.21 -14.80 -5.67
CA GLN A 4 -36.31 -15.81 -6.22
C GLN A 4 -35.03 -15.82 -5.38
N ASN A 5 -34.95 -16.83 -4.53
CA ASN A 5 -33.72 -17.31 -3.91
C ASN A 5 -32.77 -17.76 -5.04
N LEU A 6 -31.61 -17.11 -5.15
CA LEU A 6 -30.50 -17.61 -5.96
C LEU A 6 -29.67 -18.59 -5.13
N PRO A 7 -29.33 -19.77 -5.69
CA PRO A 7 -28.55 -20.78 -5.01
C PRO A 7 -27.08 -20.36 -4.86
N THR A 8 -26.58 -20.52 -3.64
CA THR A 8 -25.15 -20.57 -3.30
C THR A 8 -24.48 -21.65 -4.16
N THR A 9 -23.76 -21.22 -5.19
CA THR A 9 -23.04 -22.14 -6.08
C THR A 9 -21.67 -22.40 -5.46
N ASP A 10 -21.58 -23.53 -4.76
CA ASP A 10 -20.37 -24.14 -4.23
C ASP A 10 -19.30 -24.27 -5.34
N CYS A 11 -18.24 -23.47 -5.23
CA CYS A 11 -17.05 -23.54 -6.08
C CYS A 11 -16.05 -24.59 -5.53
N SER A 12 -16.54 -25.79 -5.17
CA SER A 12 -15.74 -26.86 -4.55
C SER A 12 -15.61 -28.12 -5.42
N ALA A 13 -16.19 -28.15 -6.63
CA ALA A 13 -16.35 -29.38 -7.40
C ALA A 13 -15.61 -29.44 -8.76
N LEU A 14 -14.61 -28.60 -9.01
CA LEU A 14 -13.84 -28.61 -10.28
C LEU A 14 -12.36 -29.00 -10.13
N LEU A 15 -11.97 -29.56 -8.98
CA LEU A 15 -10.61 -30.06 -8.70
C LEU A 15 -10.49 -31.59 -8.74
N ALA A 16 -11.33 -32.30 -9.48
CA ALA A 16 -11.37 -33.77 -9.41
C ALA A 16 -11.38 -34.46 -10.79
N ARG A 17 -10.53 -34.05 -11.74
CA ARG A 17 -10.27 -34.83 -12.97
C ARG A 17 -8.83 -34.79 -13.48
N ILE A 18 -7.84 -34.79 -12.60
CA ILE A 18 -6.45 -35.14 -12.95
C ILE A 18 -6.10 -36.46 -12.25
N ALA A 19 -6.79 -37.53 -12.64
CA ALA A 19 -6.42 -38.90 -12.32
C ALA A 19 -5.77 -39.51 -13.56
N LEU A 20 -4.55 -39.07 -13.89
CA LEU A 20 -3.74 -39.67 -14.94
C LEU A 20 -2.62 -40.49 -14.29
N SER A 21 -2.91 -41.79 -14.16
CA SER A 21 -1.97 -42.93 -14.14
C SER A 21 -0.54 -42.65 -13.70
N LEU A 22 -0.27 -42.76 -12.40
CA LEU A 22 1.08 -42.99 -11.87
C LEU A 22 1.33 -44.49 -11.80
N SER A 23 1.89 -45.07 -12.86
CA SER A 23 2.53 -46.38 -12.80
C SER A 23 3.71 -46.30 -11.84
N PHE A 24 3.60 -47.02 -10.73
CA PHE A 24 4.54 -47.05 -9.63
C PHE A 24 5.77 -47.89 -10.00
N ALA A 25 6.87 -47.25 -10.38
CA ALA A 25 8.19 -47.88 -10.45
C ALA A 25 8.97 -47.59 -9.15
N PRO A 26 9.32 -48.60 -8.33
CA PRO A 26 9.97 -48.37 -7.06
C PRO A 26 11.47 -48.16 -7.27
N GLY A 27 11.91 -46.89 -7.27
CA GLY A 27 13.34 -46.62 -7.25
C GLY A 27 13.77 -45.25 -7.74
N ARG A 28 13.14 -44.16 -7.25
CA ARG A 28 13.63 -42.76 -7.30
C ARG A 28 12.60 -41.78 -6.70
N CYS A 29 12.10 -42.08 -5.50
CA CYS A 29 11.02 -41.32 -4.85
C CYS A 29 11.53 -40.41 -3.71
N LYS A 30 12.57 -39.61 -3.98
CA LYS A 30 13.05 -38.59 -3.01
C LYS A 30 13.21 -37.19 -3.61
N THR A 31 13.25 -37.07 -4.94
CA THR A 31 13.57 -35.81 -5.64
C THR A 31 12.36 -35.10 -6.25
N LEU A 32 11.18 -35.74 -6.28
CA LEU A 32 9.98 -35.21 -6.95
C LEU A 32 8.94 -34.61 -6.00
N LEU A 33 9.13 -34.74 -4.69
CA LEU A 33 8.24 -34.19 -3.65
C LEU A 33 8.59 -32.75 -3.24
N LEU A 34 9.68 -32.19 -3.77
CA LEU A 34 10.17 -30.86 -3.37
C LEU A 34 9.62 -29.71 -4.25
N CYS A 35 9.19 -29.98 -5.49
CA CYS A 35 8.76 -28.93 -6.42
C CYS A 35 7.29 -28.51 -6.28
N THR A 36 6.43 -29.35 -5.70
CA THR A 36 5.00 -29.01 -5.53
C THR A 36 4.72 -28.23 -4.24
N LEU A 37 5.63 -28.24 -3.26
CA LEU A 37 5.47 -27.47 -2.02
C LEU A 37 5.83 -25.98 -2.17
N LEU A 38 6.47 -25.59 -3.29
CA LEU A 38 6.99 -24.24 -3.49
C LEU A 38 6.00 -23.27 -4.14
N TRP A 39 4.81 -23.73 -4.56
CA TRP A 39 3.81 -22.88 -5.23
C TRP A 39 2.76 -22.26 -4.28
N VAL A 40 2.70 -22.68 -3.01
CA VAL A 40 1.68 -22.22 -2.05
C VAL A 40 2.14 -21.04 -1.18
N ALA A 41 3.40 -20.57 -1.33
CA ALA A 41 3.94 -19.52 -0.45
C ALA A 41 3.62 -18.08 -0.89
N SER A 42 3.04 -17.85 -2.07
CA SER A 42 2.87 -16.50 -2.62
C SER A 42 1.52 -15.86 -2.26
N SER A 43 1.12 -15.93 -0.99
CA SER A 43 0.15 -15.00 -0.43
C SER A 43 0.91 -14.01 0.44
N LEU A 44 1.76 -13.18 -0.19
CA LEU A 44 2.29 -12.01 0.50
C LEU A 44 1.09 -11.09 0.75
N ALA A 45 0.69 -10.98 2.01
CA ALA A 45 -0.24 -9.96 2.45
C ALA A 45 0.26 -8.62 1.90
N ALA A 46 -0.54 -7.99 1.04
CA ALA A 46 -0.33 -6.61 0.66
C ALA A 46 -0.36 -5.79 1.95
N GLN A 47 0.81 -5.42 2.45
CA GLN A 47 0.93 -4.51 3.58
C GLN A 47 0.35 -3.19 3.09
N ALA A 48 -0.85 -2.86 3.56
CA ALA A 48 -1.46 -1.57 3.28
C ALA A 48 -0.51 -0.50 3.83
N ALA A 49 -0.18 0.50 3.02
CA ALA A 49 0.64 1.60 3.49
C ALA A 49 -0.08 2.32 4.63
N ASP A 50 0.68 2.72 5.65
CA ASP A 50 0.17 3.55 6.72
C ASP A 50 0.40 5.03 6.38
N TRP A 51 -0.52 5.89 6.80
CA TRP A 51 -0.35 7.34 6.84
C TRP A 51 0.11 7.79 8.23
N GLN A 52 1.17 8.60 8.31
CA GLN A 52 1.67 9.13 9.59
C GLN A 52 1.08 10.50 9.86
N TYR A 53 0.24 10.59 10.89
CA TYR A 53 -0.31 11.84 11.41
C TYR A 53 0.48 12.31 12.63
N THR A 54 0.66 13.62 12.77
CA THR A 54 1.27 14.21 13.97
C THR A 54 0.20 14.91 14.80
N VAL A 55 0.03 14.45 16.03
CA VAL A 55 -0.98 14.93 16.98
C VAL A 55 -0.81 16.41 17.28
N ARG A 56 -1.89 17.17 17.14
CA ARG A 56 -1.95 18.62 17.42
C ARG A 56 -2.54 18.89 18.81
N PRO A 57 -2.29 20.09 19.38
CA PRO A 57 -2.96 20.51 20.60
C PRO A 57 -4.48 20.41 20.47
N GLY A 58 -5.12 19.65 21.36
CA GLY A 58 -6.57 19.45 21.37
C GLY A 58 -7.08 18.26 20.55
N ASP A 59 -6.20 17.55 19.83
CA ASP A 59 -6.61 16.34 19.12
C ASP A 59 -6.91 15.19 20.10
N THR A 60 -7.94 14.42 19.76
CA THR A 60 -8.29 13.15 20.41
C THR A 60 -8.33 12.05 19.35
N VAL A 61 -8.24 10.78 19.76
CA VAL A 61 -8.38 9.66 18.81
C VAL A 61 -9.71 9.78 18.07
N TRP A 62 -10.76 10.20 18.79
CA TRP A 62 -12.08 10.45 18.20
C TRP A 62 -12.04 11.51 17.10
N SER A 63 -11.49 12.70 17.38
CA SER A 63 -11.47 13.79 16.40
C SER A 63 -10.64 13.44 15.17
N VAL A 64 -9.53 12.73 15.33
CA VAL A 64 -8.71 12.25 14.19
C VAL A 64 -9.50 11.23 13.36
N CYS A 65 -10.14 10.25 14.00
CA CYS A 65 -10.95 9.27 13.29
C CYS A 65 -12.14 9.92 12.57
N GLU A 66 -12.82 10.86 13.23
CA GLU A 66 -13.95 11.59 12.66
C GLU A 66 -13.54 12.48 11.49
N GLU A 67 -12.39 13.15 11.54
CA GLU A 67 -11.95 14.04 10.47
C GLU A 67 -11.39 13.25 9.27
N TYR A 68 -10.51 12.28 9.52
CA TYR A 68 -9.69 11.67 8.47
C TYR A 68 -10.15 10.27 8.03
N THR A 69 -10.95 9.55 8.81
CA THR A 69 -11.28 8.14 8.53
C THR A 69 -12.76 7.85 8.27
N SER A 70 -13.05 6.95 7.34
CA SER A 70 -14.39 6.38 7.11
C SER A 70 -14.60 5.06 7.87
N TYR A 71 -13.57 4.57 8.56
CA TYR A 71 -13.58 3.28 9.25
C TYR A 71 -14.41 3.32 10.56
N PRO A 72 -15.51 2.53 10.67
CA PRO A 72 -16.47 2.64 11.78
C PRO A 72 -15.88 2.42 13.18
N ASN A 73 -14.85 1.57 13.31
CA ASN A 73 -14.23 1.21 14.59
C ASN A 73 -12.88 1.90 14.81
N CYS A 74 -12.56 2.93 14.03
CA CYS A 74 -11.25 3.60 14.10
C CYS A 74 -10.89 4.02 15.54
N TRP A 75 -11.84 4.59 16.28
CA TRP A 75 -11.58 5.08 17.64
C TRP A 75 -11.19 3.98 18.64
N ARG A 76 -11.55 2.72 18.36
CA ARG A 76 -11.25 1.56 19.19
C ARG A 76 -9.96 0.86 18.77
N GLU A 77 -9.70 0.80 17.47
CA GLU A 77 -8.59 0.02 16.91
C GLU A 77 -7.33 0.87 16.70
N LEU A 78 -7.47 2.16 16.38
CA LEU A 78 -6.34 3.07 16.20
C LEU A 78 -5.42 3.16 17.44
N PRO A 79 -5.94 3.18 18.69
CA PRO A 79 -5.10 3.13 19.87
C PRO A 79 -4.26 1.85 19.97
N ALA A 80 -4.82 0.70 19.57
CA ALA A 80 -4.14 -0.58 19.63
C ALA A 80 -3.00 -0.69 18.59
N ILE A 81 -3.17 -0.07 17.41
CA ILE A 81 -2.14 -0.03 16.36
C ILE A 81 -0.95 0.87 16.74
N ASN A 82 -1.19 1.84 17.63
CA ASN A 82 -0.24 2.90 17.99
C ASN A 82 0.22 2.87 19.45
N ASP A 83 -0.12 1.81 20.18
CA ASP A 83 0.19 1.65 21.61
C ASP A 83 -0.23 2.86 22.46
N ILE A 84 -1.40 3.46 22.15
CA ILE A 84 -1.91 4.65 22.84
C ILE A 84 -2.62 4.21 24.13
N ALA A 85 -1.99 4.49 25.27
CA ALA A 85 -2.53 4.16 26.60
C ALA A 85 -3.80 4.94 26.94
N GLU A 86 -3.91 6.20 26.54
CA GLU A 86 -5.04 7.08 26.87
C GLU A 86 -5.69 7.65 25.60
N PRO A 87 -6.76 7.03 25.08
CA PRO A 87 -7.39 7.47 23.82
C PRO A 87 -8.03 8.87 23.88
N ARG A 88 -8.29 9.38 25.09
CA ARG A 88 -8.89 10.71 25.32
C ARG A 88 -7.85 11.83 25.34
N THR A 89 -6.58 11.50 25.47
CA THR A 89 -5.46 12.43 25.71
C THR A 89 -4.26 11.92 24.94
N MET A 90 -4.13 12.37 23.69
CA MET A 90 -2.93 12.08 22.90
C MET A 90 -1.83 13.09 23.21
N ALA A 91 -0.57 12.64 23.24
CA ALA A 91 0.56 13.54 23.48
C ALA A 91 0.77 14.43 22.24
N VAL A 92 0.78 15.75 22.45
CA VAL A 92 1.04 16.71 21.36
C VAL A 92 2.41 16.41 20.74
N GLY A 93 2.47 16.36 19.41
CA GLY A 93 3.68 16.02 18.66
C GLY A 93 3.94 14.52 18.50
N GLN A 94 3.13 13.66 19.12
CA GLN A 94 3.19 12.20 18.90
C GLN A 94 2.85 11.88 17.44
N ARG A 95 3.63 10.98 16.82
CA ARG A 95 3.32 10.44 15.50
C ARG A 95 2.47 9.18 15.65
N ILE A 96 1.34 9.14 14.96
CA ILE A 96 0.44 8.00 14.92
C ILE A 96 0.31 7.49 13.48
N ARG A 97 0.23 6.17 13.33
CA ARG A 97 0.02 5.45 12.08
C ARG A 97 -1.47 5.20 11.90
N VAL A 98 -2.01 5.70 10.81
CA VAL A 98 -3.41 5.47 10.39
C VAL A 98 -3.36 4.64 9.11
N PRO A 99 -3.93 3.43 9.08
CA PRO A 99 -3.97 2.62 7.87
C PRO A 99 -4.59 3.37 6.69
N ALA A 100 -3.96 3.37 5.51
CA ALA A 100 -4.45 4.17 4.38
C ALA A 100 -5.86 3.75 3.91
N ASN A 101 -6.20 2.46 4.05
CA ASN A 101 -7.53 1.93 3.73
C ASN A 101 -8.65 2.42 4.67
N TRP A 102 -8.31 3.10 5.77
CA TRP A 102 -9.30 3.73 6.65
C TRP A 102 -9.64 5.16 6.24
N LEU A 103 -8.83 5.79 5.40
CA LEU A 103 -8.93 7.22 5.11
C LEU A 103 -10.16 7.53 4.26
N LYS A 104 -10.86 8.63 4.58
CA LYS A 104 -12.00 9.11 3.78
C LYS A 104 -11.57 9.58 2.39
N VAL A 105 -10.41 10.20 2.35
CA VAL A 105 -9.75 10.71 1.15
C VAL A 105 -8.29 10.36 1.32
N ALA A 106 -7.72 9.61 0.38
CA ALA A 106 -6.31 9.33 0.42
C ALA A 106 -5.55 10.65 0.17
N PRO A 107 -4.66 11.06 1.08
CA PRO A 107 -3.92 12.30 0.92
C PRO A 107 -3.00 12.18 -0.30
N VAL A 108 -2.96 13.25 -1.11
CA VAL A 108 -2.05 13.36 -2.24
C VAL A 108 -0.62 13.38 -1.71
N ALA A 109 0.16 12.37 -2.07
CA ALA A 109 1.55 12.22 -1.69
C ALA A 109 2.48 13.03 -2.60
N ALA A 110 2.29 12.92 -3.92
CA ALA A 110 3.15 13.53 -4.92
C ALA A 110 2.39 13.83 -6.21
N THR A 111 2.97 14.67 -7.07
CA THR A 111 2.51 14.91 -8.44
C THR A 111 3.57 14.43 -9.42
N ILE A 112 3.18 13.73 -10.47
CA ILE A 112 4.09 13.32 -11.54
C ILE A 112 4.38 14.52 -12.42
N ILE A 113 5.64 14.93 -12.51
CA ILE A 113 6.06 16.03 -13.39
C ILE A 113 6.64 15.54 -14.71
N PHE A 114 7.16 14.31 -14.74
CA PHE A 114 7.74 13.73 -15.94
C PHE A 114 7.58 12.21 -15.96
N VAL A 115 7.26 11.68 -17.15
CA VAL A 115 7.20 10.24 -17.43
C VAL A 115 7.81 10.00 -18.80
N HIS A 116 8.71 9.03 -18.89
CA HIS A 116 9.25 8.56 -20.15
C HIS A 116 9.26 7.04 -20.16
N GLY A 117 8.81 6.42 -21.25
CA GLY A 117 8.74 4.96 -21.38
C GLY A 117 7.62 4.33 -20.56
N GLU A 118 7.78 3.04 -20.22
CA GLU A 118 6.79 2.27 -19.48
C GLU A 118 6.92 2.52 -17.99
N VAL A 119 5.90 3.16 -17.42
CA VAL A 119 5.76 3.39 -15.98
C VAL A 119 4.35 3.02 -15.57
N LEU A 120 4.23 2.12 -14.60
CA LEU A 120 2.98 1.56 -14.11
C LEU A 120 2.71 2.07 -12.70
N LEU A 121 1.44 2.35 -12.43
CA LEU A 121 0.89 2.71 -11.12
C LEU A 121 0.01 1.56 -10.64
N GLY A 122 0.32 1.00 -9.48
CA GLY A 122 -0.54 0.11 -8.72
C GLY A 122 -1.30 0.88 -7.65
N ASP A 123 -2.63 0.90 -7.73
CA ASP A 123 -3.54 1.64 -6.85
C ASP A 123 -4.42 0.73 -5.97
N GLY A 124 -3.95 -0.49 -5.70
CA GLY A 124 -4.69 -1.49 -4.91
C GLY A 124 -5.81 -2.21 -5.68
N ASP A 125 -6.37 -1.59 -6.73
CA ASP A 125 -7.45 -2.14 -7.55
C ASP A 125 -6.96 -2.63 -8.93
N GLY A 126 -5.79 -2.17 -9.38
CA GLY A 126 -5.13 -2.69 -10.57
C GLY A 126 -3.78 -2.06 -10.85
N GLN A 127 -3.22 -2.34 -12.03
CA GLN A 127 -2.04 -1.66 -12.56
C GLN A 127 -2.44 -0.85 -13.79
N SER A 128 -2.14 0.45 -13.79
CA SER A 128 -2.46 1.37 -14.88
C SER A 128 -1.21 2.12 -15.35
N ALA A 129 -1.17 2.48 -16.64
CA ALA A 129 -0.07 3.30 -17.17
C ALA A 129 -0.11 4.72 -16.57
N LEU A 130 1.02 5.16 -16.02
CA LEU A 130 1.15 6.45 -15.35
C LEU A 130 1.25 7.60 -16.36
N LYS A 131 0.63 8.74 -16.06
CA LYS A 131 0.67 9.94 -16.91
C LYS A 131 1.31 11.14 -16.21
N ALA A 132 1.91 12.03 -17.00
CA ALA A 132 2.37 13.32 -16.50
C ALA A 132 1.21 14.17 -15.97
N ASN A 133 1.49 14.97 -14.94
CA ASN A 133 0.55 15.78 -14.17
C ASN A 133 -0.51 14.99 -13.36
N GLN A 134 -0.32 13.68 -13.21
CA GLN A 134 -1.19 12.86 -12.35
C GLN A 134 -0.78 13.03 -10.88
N GLN A 135 -1.78 13.16 -10.01
CA GLN A 135 -1.58 13.13 -8.57
C GLN A 135 -1.55 11.68 -8.08
N LEU A 136 -0.65 11.42 -7.13
CA LEU A 136 -0.45 10.12 -6.53
C LEU A 136 -0.90 10.14 -5.09
N GLU A 137 -1.57 9.09 -4.68
CA GLU A 137 -2.09 8.92 -3.34
C GLU A 137 -1.13 8.06 -2.49
N ILE A 138 -1.21 8.19 -1.16
CA ILE A 138 -0.44 7.31 -0.25
C ILE A 138 -0.85 5.85 -0.46
N GLY A 139 0.15 4.96 -0.43
CA GLY A 139 -0.03 3.54 -0.71
C GLY A 139 0.03 3.17 -2.19
N SER A 140 0.14 4.16 -3.07
CA SER A 140 0.45 3.93 -4.48
C SER A 140 1.81 3.25 -4.62
N ARG A 141 1.85 2.24 -5.49
CA ARG A 141 3.08 1.57 -5.94
C ARG A 141 3.41 2.04 -7.34
N ILE A 142 4.64 2.47 -7.58
CA ILE A 142 5.10 2.88 -8.91
C ILE A 142 6.19 1.93 -9.35
N THR A 143 6.05 1.38 -10.56
CA THR A 143 7.01 0.46 -11.17
C THR A 143 7.46 1.02 -12.50
N THR A 144 8.76 1.26 -12.66
CA THR A 144 9.37 1.65 -13.93
C THR A 144 9.91 0.40 -14.62
N GLY A 145 9.53 0.20 -15.89
CA GLY A 145 10.14 -0.80 -16.77
C GLY A 145 11.44 -0.25 -17.35
N GLN A 146 11.53 -0.13 -18.67
CA GLN A 146 12.64 0.60 -19.32
C GLN A 146 12.49 2.13 -19.27
N GLY A 147 11.51 2.63 -18.51
CA GLY A 147 11.18 4.04 -18.41
C GLY A 147 11.87 4.78 -17.27
N SER A 148 11.62 6.08 -17.18
CA SER A 148 11.99 6.90 -16.03
C SER A 148 10.83 7.81 -15.65
N ALA A 149 10.74 8.14 -14.37
CA ALA A 149 9.70 9.03 -13.86
C ALA A 149 10.29 10.05 -12.90
N THR A 150 9.75 11.26 -12.90
CA THR A 150 10.07 12.26 -11.90
C THR A 150 8.80 12.70 -11.19
N LEU A 151 8.85 12.61 -9.87
CA LEU A 151 7.80 12.96 -8.94
C LEU A 151 8.18 14.25 -8.22
N GLN A 152 7.21 15.11 -7.98
CA GLN A 152 7.34 16.27 -7.12
C GLN A 152 6.44 16.10 -5.90
N PHE A 153 7.04 16.20 -4.73
CA PHE A 153 6.34 16.16 -3.46
C PHE A 153 5.76 17.53 -3.09
N LEU A 154 4.85 17.55 -2.12
CA LEU A 154 4.19 18.77 -1.62
C LEU A 154 5.17 19.83 -1.07
N ASP A 155 6.34 19.40 -0.60
CA ASP A 155 7.41 20.27 -0.10
C ASP A 155 8.30 20.84 -1.24
N GLY A 156 8.01 20.48 -2.50
CA GLY A 156 8.80 20.86 -3.67
C GLY A 156 9.99 19.94 -3.96
N SER A 157 10.26 18.95 -3.11
CA SER A 157 11.31 17.96 -3.33
C SER A 157 11.01 17.13 -4.57
N LEU A 158 12.05 16.83 -5.36
CA LEU A 158 11.95 16.02 -6.56
C LEU A 158 12.53 14.64 -6.32
N LEU A 159 11.82 13.61 -6.78
CA LEU A 159 12.29 12.24 -6.77
C LEU A 159 12.31 11.72 -8.20
N THR A 160 13.49 11.34 -8.66
CA THR A 160 13.70 10.77 -9.98
C THR A 160 13.94 9.27 -9.83
N MET A 161 13.11 8.49 -10.52
CA MET A 161 13.24 7.04 -10.63
C MET A 161 13.93 6.68 -11.93
N SER A 162 14.94 5.83 -11.84
CA SER A 162 15.59 5.19 -12.98
C SER A 162 14.74 4.04 -13.55
N ALA A 163 15.21 3.43 -14.64
CA ALA A 163 14.61 2.21 -15.16
C ALA A 163 14.70 1.06 -14.14
N PHE A 164 13.78 0.10 -14.26
CA PHE A 164 13.71 -1.10 -13.43
C PHE A 164 13.69 -0.80 -11.94
N SER A 165 12.89 0.19 -11.55
CA SER A 165 12.77 0.63 -10.16
C SER A 165 11.33 0.49 -9.69
N GLU A 166 11.18 0.07 -8.44
CA GLU A 166 9.90 0.01 -7.76
C GLU A 166 9.95 0.94 -6.55
N ILE A 167 8.89 1.73 -6.34
CA ILE A 167 8.70 2.49 -5.11
C ILE A 167 7.30 2.27 -4.56
N THR A 168 7.21 2.33 -3.24
CA THR A 168 5.94 2.48 -2.53
C THR A 168 5.94 3.81 -1.80
N LEU A 169 4.86 4.58 -1.97
CA LEU A 169 4.70 5.85 -1.29
C LEU A 169 4.12 5.62 0.10
N ASP A 170 5.03 5.54 1.06
CA ASP A 170 4.69 5.42 2.48
C ASP A 170 4.50 6.83 3.09
N ALA A 171 3.59 6.94 4.06
CA ALA A 171 3.30 8.12 4.89
C ALA A 171 4.06 9.46 4.66
N VAL A 172 3.30 10.51 4.37
CA VAL A 172 3.69 11.93 4.51
C VAL A 172 3.36 12.43 5.93
N SER A 173 4.35 12.92 6.68
CA SER A 173 4.10 13.62 7.96
C SER A 173 3.65 15.06 7.72
N ALA A 174 2.34 15.31 7.78
CA ALA A 174 1.77 16.65 7.61
C ALA A 174 1.91 17.49 8.90
N PHE A 175 3.03 18.19 9.08
CA PHE A 175 3.22 19.16 10.17
C PHE A 175 2.77 20.55 9.70
N LYS A 176 1.54 20.99 10.05
CA LYS A 176 0.96 22.26 9.56
C LYS A 176 1.42 23.52 10.32
N GLN A 177 2.41 23.44 11.23
CA GLN A 177 2.84 24.60 12.03
C GLN A 177 4.35 24.87 12.11
N SER A 178 5.18 23.99 11.54
CA SER A 178 6.64 24.17 11.44
C SER A 178 7.08 23.59 10.12
N ARG A 179 7.95 24.28 9.39
CA ARG A 179 8.34 24.02 7.98
C ARG A 179 9.17 22.73 7.79
N SER A 180 8.64 21.59 8.20
CA SER A 180 9.31 20.30 8.03
C SER A 180 8.28 19.20 7.87
N THR A 181 7.95 18.88 6.61
CA THR A 181 7.24 17.68 6.20
C THR A 181 8.30 16.61 5.97
N ALA A 182 8.31 15.54 6.77
CA ALA A 182 9.15 14.37 6.48
C ALA A 182 8.35 13.38 5.61
N ILE A 183 8.93 13.00 4.47
CA ILE A 183 8.37 12.04 3.52
C ILE A 183 9.23 10.79 3.60
N SER A 184 8.61 9.62 3.84
CA SER A 184 9.30 8.33 3.84
C SER A 184 9.03 7.64 2.52
N VAL A 185 10.07 7.20 1.81
CA VAL A 185 9.92 6.45 0.57
C VAL A 185 10.62 5.12 0.75
N SER A 186 9.91 4.02 0.49
CA SER A 186 10.52 2.70 0.44
C SER A 186 10.85 2.34 -1.01
N VAL A 187 12.08 1.87 -1.22
CA VAL A 187 12.60 1.45 -2.52
C VAL A 187 12.92 -0.04 -2.43
N PRO A 188 11.97 -0.93 -2.77
CA PRO A 188 12.22 -2.37 -2.75
C PRO A 188 13.32 -2.79 -3.74
N GLU A 189 13.38 -2.14 -4.91
CA GLU A 189 14.33 -2.45 -5.98
C GLU A 189 14.60 -1.22 -6.87
N GLY A 190 15.83 -1.08 -7.37
CA GLY A 190 16.22 -0.06 -8.35
C GLY A 190 17.03 1.11 -7.81
N GLU A 191 17.08 2.21 -8.58
CA GLU A 191 17.82 3.43 -8.25
C GLU A 191 16.88 4.65 -8.23
N VAL A 192 16.98 5.41 -7.13
CA VAL A 192 16.16 6.59 -6.89
C VAL A 192 17.06 7.74 -6.44
N SER A 193 16.91 8.91 -7.07
CA SER A 193 17.62 10.13 -6.70
C SER A 193 16.64 11.15 -6.15
N VAL A 194 16.94 11.70 -4.97
CA VAL A 194 16.14 12.74 -4.33
C VAL A 194 16.89 14.07 -4.39
N ARG A 195 16.22 15.11 -4.88
CA ARG A 195 16.74 16.48 -4.93
C ARG A 195 15.83 17.41 -4.14
N VAL A 196 16.39 18.00 -3.09
CA VAL A 196 15.69 18.97 -2.24
C VAL A 196 16.02 20.38 -2.72
N PRO A 197 15.04 21.24 -3.02
CA PRO A 197 15.30 22.64 -3.35
C PRO A 197 15.90 23.42 -2.15
N PRO A 198 16.82 24.38 -2.40
CA PRO A 198 17.50 25.16 -1.35
C PRO A 198 16.57 26.13 -0.61
#